data_AF-A0A7R9VIY9-F1
#
_entry.id   AF-A0A7R9VIY9-F1
#
_cell.length_a   1.000
_cell.length_b   1.000
_cell.length_c   1.000
_cell.angle_alpha   90.00
_cell.angle_beta   90.00
_cell.angle_gamma   90.00
#
_symmetry.space_group_name_H-M   'P 1'
#
loop_
_entity.id
_entity.type
_entity.pdbx_description
1 polymer ?
#
loop_
_entity_poly.entity_id
_entity_poly.type
_entity_poly.pdbx_seq_one_letter_code
_entity_poly.pdbx_strand_id
1 'polypeptide(L)'
;QQQQQQQQQQEVLASPQRLRKLPSTERLRRDGADMTPRDTSPCGHAMSPSQHAAADGGRPCGVFSHMSSSRQMQEAQIQSLNRFYGPGYASFISWRLKNKVPDDTRVFCCAGSTQNGIRQGLLRRGWQENPDLSSRAFDLKWAIDPKDIDHGALLPGQVVNHFTRASVMVSKVGLCRTIRELAWYEAADWMAFYPRCYDLSDASDTEAFMQDNRQCAAESVLKCAVEDGMCDGPSVDDDSLRLALRVGLSAL
;
A
#
# COMPACT_ATOMS: atom_id res chain seq x y z
N GLN A 1 19.12 39.11 -11.64
CA GLN A 1 19.50 38.26 -10.49
C GLN A 1 18.59 37.03 -10.32
N GLN A 2 17.26 37.15 -10.22
CA GLN A 2 16.37 35.97 -10.14
C GLN A 2 16.44 35.04 -11.36
N GLN A 3 16.58 35.58 -12.57
CA GLN A 3 16.72 34.74 -13.79
C GLN A 3 18.03 33.94 -13.82
N GLN A 4 19.13 34.50 -13.30
CA GLN A 4 20.42 33.77 -13.22
C GLN A 4 20.36 32.62 -12.21
N GLN A 5 19.65 32.79 -11.09
CA GLN A 5 19.42 31.70 -10.14
C GLN A 5 18.54 30.58 -10.71
N GLN A 6 17.52 30.91 -11.51
CA GLN A 6 16.71 29.90 -12.20
C GLN A 6 17.49 29.14 -13.26
N GLN A 7 18.40 29.80 -13.98
CA GLN A 7 19.23 29.16 -15.00
C GLN A 7 20.25 28.19 -14.38
N GLN A 8 20.89 28.58 -13.28
CA GLN A 8 21.82 27.69 -12.55
C GLN A 8 21.11 26.48 -11.93
N GLN A 9 19.86 26.61 -11.45
CA GLN A 9 19.09 25.47 -10.96
C GLN A 9 18.70 24.49 -12.07
N GLN A 10 18.45 24.97 -13.29
CA GLN A 10 18.14 24.10 -14.43
C GLN A 10 19.37 23.33 -14.96
N GLU A 11 20.56 23.92 -14.92
CA GLU A 11 21.80 23.25 -15.36
C GLU A 11 22.24 22.12 -14.42
N VAL A 12 22.02 22.27 -13.09
CA VAL A 12 22.32 21.21 -12.11
C VAL A 12 21.41 19.99 -12.29
N LEU A 13 20.17 20.19 -12.73
CA LEU A 13 19.21 19.12 -13.03
C LEU A 13 19.44 18.43 -14.38
N ALA A 14 20.15 19.08 -15.31
CA ALA A 14 20.41 18.58 -16.67
C ALA A 14 21.68 17.72 -16.79
N SER A 15 22.51 17.62 -15.74
CA SER A 15 23.72 16.80 -15.77
C SER A 15 23.39 15.31 -15.67
N PRO A 16 23.79 14.47 -16.64
CA PRO A 16 23.52 13.04 -16.59
C PRO A 16 24.38 12.39 -15.51
N GLN A 17 23.77 12.06 -14.37
CA GLN A 17 24.41 11.23 -13.36
C GLN A 17 24.73 9.87 -13.96
N ARG A 18 26.02 9.52 -14.03
CA ARG A 18 26.48 8.17 -14.37
C ARG A 18 25.97 7.19 -13.31
N LEU A 19 24.82 6.58 -13.57
CA LEU A 19 24.33 5.41 -12.85
C LEU A 19 25.37 4.29 -12.99
N ARG A 20 26.11 4.00 -11.91
CA ARG A 20 26.84 2.74 -11.76
C ARG A 20 25.81 1.62 -11.76
N LYS A 21 25.83 0.77 -12.79
CA LYS A 21 24.98 -0.42 -12.89
C LYS A 21 25.31 -1.35 -11.71
N LEU A 22 24.34 -1.58 -10.84
CA LEU A 22 24.40 -2.67 -9.86
C LEU A 22 24.21 -4.01 -10.62
N PRO A 23 24.91 -5.08 -10.23
CA PRO A 23 24.78 -6.37 -10.89
C PRO A 23 23.39 -6.97 -10.65
N SER A 24 22.80 -7.48 -11.74
CA SER A 24 21.51 -8.15 -11.83
C SER A 24 21.44 -9.39 -10.94
N THR A 25 20.50 -9.41 -10.00
CA THR A 25 20.16 -10.60 -9.20
C THR A 25 19.29 -11.57 -9.99
N GLU A 26 19.92 -12.34 -10.88
CA GLU A 26 19.39 -13.63 -11.34
C GLU A 26 20.04 -14.77 -10.53
N ARG A 27 19.34 -15.20 -9.48
CA ARG A 27 19.15 -16.63 -9.12
C ARG A 27 18.49 -16.72 -7.74
N LEU A 28 17.22 -17.12 -7.75
CA LEU A 28 16.60 -18.05 -6.80
C LEU A 28 15.23 -18.40 -7.40
N ARG A 29 15.26 -19.33 -8.35
CA ARG A 29 14.10 -20.12 -8.81
C ARG A 29 14.48 -21.59 -8.70
N ARG A 30 13.52 -22.39 -8.23
CA ARG A 30 13.55 -23.83 -7.82
C ARG A 30 13.83 -23.96 -6.32
N ASP A 31 12.97 -24.55 -5.48
CA ASP A 31 11.98 -25.63 -5.66
C ASP A 31 10.60 -25.21 -5.07
N GLY A 32 9.41 -25.66 -5.49
CA GLY A 32 9.01 -27.00 -5.93
C GLY A 32 8.17 -27.66 -4.83
N ALA A 33 6.91 -27.26 -4.64
CA ALA A 33 5.92 -28.02 -3.86
C ALA A 33 4.52 -27.89 -4.48
N ASP A 34 4.15 -28.98 -5.15
CA ASP A 34 2.87 -29.35 -5.72
C ASP A 34 1.80 -29.53 -4.62
N MET A 35 0.63 -28.93 -4.81
CA MET A 35 -0.60 -29.24 -4.10
C MET A 35 -1.78 -28.93 -5.02
N THR A 36 -2.13 -29.89 -5.87
CA THR A 36 -3.48 -29.99 -6.43
C THR A 36 -4.42 -30.63 -5.41
N PRO A 37 -5.72 -30.29 -5.46
CA PRO A 37 -6.69 -31.39 -5.44
C PRO A 37 -7.74 -31.27 -6.55
N ARG A 38 -7.66 -32.25 -7.45
CA ARG A 38 -8.73 -33.15 -7.91
C ARG A 38 -10.07 -32.53 -8.33
N ASP A 39 -10.23 -32.54 -9.66
CA ASP A 39 -11.32 -33.20 -10.40
C ASP A 39 -12.57 -33.63 -9.62
N THR A 40 -13.69 -32.98 -9.96
CA THR A 40 -14.94 -33.67 -10.24
C THR A 40 -15.58 -33.06 -11.49
N SER A 41 -15.38 -33.72 -12.63
CA SER A 41 -16.18 -33.57 -13.86
C SER A 41 -17.42 -34.52 -13.79
N PRO A 42 -18.30 -34.60 -14.81
CA PRO A 42 -19.21 -33.57 -15.28
C PRO A 42 -20.68 -34.08 -15.32
N CYS A 43 -21.58 -33.18 -15.70
CA CYS A 43 -23.01 -33.41 -15.90
C CYS A 43 -23.34 -34.44 -17.02
N GLY A 44 -24.42 -35.20 -16.81
CA GLY A 44 -25.38 -35.60 -17.84
C GLY A 44 -25.34 -37.06 -18.28
N HIS A 45 -26.44 -37.81 -18.07
CA HIS A 45 -27.02 -38.79 -18.99
C HIS A 45 -28.53 -38.88 -18.72
N ALA A 46 -29.31 -38.73 -19.78
CA ALA A 46 -30.77 -38.89 -19.81
C ALA A 46 -31.16 -40.37 -19.88
N MET A 47 -32.24 -40.77 -19.19
CA MET A 47 -33.08 -41.91 -19.55
C MET A 47 -34.54 -41.66 -19.16
N SER A 48 -35.45 -42.00 -20.08
CA SER A 48 -36.92 -42.04 -19.92
C SER A 48 -37.38 -43.50 -19.69
N PRO A 49 -38.70 -43.80 -19.64
CA PRO A 49 -39.54 -43.81 -18.44
C PRO A 49 -40.07 -45.21 -18.08
N SER A 50 -40.55 -45.41 -16.85
CA SER A 50 -41.39 -46.57 -16.50
C SER A 50 -42.57 -46.15 -15.63
N GLN A 51 -43.76 -46.48 -16.13
CA GLN A 51 -45.08 -46.28 -15.55
C GLN A 51 -45.31 -47.20 -14.36
N HIS A 52 -46.04 -46.76 -13.32
CA HIS A 52 -47.07 -47.56 -12.64
C HIS A 52 -48.01 -46.68 -11.79
N ALA A 53 -49.27 -46.65 -12.22
CA ALA A 53 -50.57 -46.50 -11.57
C ALA A 53 -50.76 -45.95 -10.13
N ALA A 54 -51.59 -44.91 -10.07
CA ALA A 54 -52.85 -44.74 -9.30
C ALA A 54 -52.87 -44.82 -7.75
N ALA A 55 -53.29 -43.71 -7.12
CA ALA A 55 -54.50 -43.66 -6.27
C ALA A 55 -54.93 -42.21 -5.96
N ASP A 56 -56.24 -42.09 -5.85
CA ASP A 56 -57.13 -40.92 -5.76
C ASP A 56 -57.08 -40.17 -4.40
N GLY A 57 -57.55 -38.92 -4.38
CA GLY A 57 -57.74 -38.10 -3.17
C GLY A 57 -57.82 -36.60 -3.45
N GLY A 58 -59.03 -36.08 -3.60
CA GLY A 58 -59.30 -34.72 -4.09
C GLY A 58 -58.94 -33.53 -3.17
N ARG A 59 -58.59 -32.42 -3.84
CA ARG A 59 -58.78 -30.96 -3.57
C ARG A 59 -58.35 -30.38 -2.19
N PRO A 60 -57.93 -29.08 -2.10
CA PRO A 60 -58.29 -27.98 -2.99
C PRO A 60 -57.10 -27.19 -3.57
N CYS A 61 -57.38 -26.37 -4.59
CA CYS A 61 -56.48 -25.34 -5.09
C CYS A 61 -56.10 -24.36 -3.96
N GLY A 62 -54.95 -24.59 -3.33
CA GLY A 62 -54.33 -23.67 -2.40
C GLY A 62 -53.42 -22.68 -3.14
N VAL A 63 -53.99 -21.57 -3.58
CA VAL A 63 -53.22 -20.41 -4.06
C VAL A 63 -52.63 -19.68 -2.85
N PHE A 64 -51.67 -20.28 -2.13
CA PHE A 64 -51.01 -19.61 -0.99
C PHE A 64 -49.55 -20.02 -0.70
N SER A 65 -48.90 -20.92 -1.46
CA SER A 65 -47.57 -21.42 -1.07
C SER A 65 -46.36 -20.65 -1.64
N HIS A 66 -46.53 -19.76 -2.62
CA HIS A 66 -45.39 -19.20 -3.35
C HIS A 66 -44.64 -18.08 -2.60
N MET A 67 -45.28 -17.41 -1.63
CA MET A 67 -44.63 -16.33 -0.86
C MET A 67 -43.83 -16.83 0.36
N SER A 68 -44.19 -17.98 0.91
CA SER A 68 -43.53 -18.56 2.10
C SER A 68 -42.12 -19.04 1.79
N SER A 69 -41.89 -19.62 0.61
CA SER A 69 -40.58 -20.09 0.16
C SER A 69 -39.58 -18.95 -0.05
N SER A 70 -40.01 -17.83 -0.64
CA SER A 70 -39.15 -16.66 -0.86
C SER A 70 -38.67 -16.03 0.45
N ARG A 71 -39.57 -15.89 1.44
CA ARG A 71 -39.20 -15.41 2.78
C ARG A 71 -38.25 -16.36 3.50
N GLN A 72 -38.50 -17.67 3.44
CA GLN A 72 -37.63 -18.68 4.04
C GLN A 72 -36.21 -18.65 3.45
N MET A 73 -36.07 -18.49 2.13
CA MET A 73 -34.76 -18.35 1.49
C MET A 73 -34.03 -17.09 1.95
N GLN A 74 -34.73 -15.96 2.07
CA GLN A 74 -34.15 -14.71 2.55
C GLN A 74 -33.71 -14.80 4.01
N GLU A 75 -34.49 -15.44 4.87
CA GLU A 75 -34.14 -15.68 6.27
C GLU A 75 -32.91 -16.59 6.41
N ALA A 76 -32.84 -17.67 5.62
CA ALA A 76 -31.67 -18.54 5.58
C ALA A 76 -30.40 -17.77 5.14
N GLN A 77 -30.54 -16.89 4.15
CA GLN A 77 -29.47 -16.02 3.69
C GLN A 77 -29.00 -15.06 4.80
N ILE A 78 -29.93 -14.41 5.50
CA ILE A 78 -29.64 -13.55 6.65
C ILE A 78 -28.87 -14.31 7.73
N GLN A 79 -29.30 -15.52 8.06
CA GLN A 79 -28.63 -16.35 9.08
C GLN A 79 -27.20 -16.74 8.65
N SER A 80 -27.04 -17.13 7.38
CA SER A 80 -25.73 -17.42 6.77
C SER A 80 -24.79 -16.22 6.86
N LEU A 81 -25.23 -15.05 6.41
CA LEU A 81 -24.43 -13.82 6.42
C LEU A 81 -24.11 -13.34 7.85
N ASN A 82 -25.05 -13.45 8.78
CA ASN A 82 -24.79 -13.13 10.19
C ASN A 82 -23.75 -14.05 10.81
N ARG A 83 -23.73 -15.34 10.44
CA ARG A 83 -22.70 -16.27 10.88
C ARG A 83 -21.33 -15.92 10.31
N PHE A 84 -21.28 -15.45 9.07
CA PHE A 84 -20.02 -15.10 8.40
C PHE A 84 -19.43 -13.78 8.92
N TYR A 85 -20.23 -12.71 9.00
CA TYR A 85 -19.75 -11.38 9.37
C TYR A 85 -19.80 -11.09 10.87
N GLY A 86 -20.72 -11.72 11.60
CA GLY A 86 -20.92 -11.47 13.02
C GLY A 86 -21.61 -10.13 13.32
N PRO A 87 -21.52 -9.67 14.58
CA PRO A 87 -22.22 -8.47 15.04
C PRO A 87 -21.67 -7.18 14.39
N GLY A 88 -22.52 -6.17 14.24
CA GLY A 88 -22.15 -4.86 13.67
C GLY A 88 -22.38 -4.72 12.16
N TYR A 89 -22.66 -5.83 11.46
CA TYR A 89 -22.85 -5.86 10.00
C TYR A 89 -24.30 -5.82 9.53
N ALA A 90 -25.26 -5.56 10.41
CA ALA A 90 -26.69 -5.59 10.06
C ALA A 90 -27.04 -4.67 8.85
N SER A 91 -26.44 -3.49 8.78
CA SER A 91 -26.60 -2.57 7.65
C SER A 91 -25.98 -3.11 6.35
N PHE A 92 -24.81 -3.74 6.43
CA PHE A 92 -24.17 -4.37 5.26
C PHE A 92 -24.98 -5.56 4.74
N ILE A 93 -25.47 -6.43 5.64
CA ILE A 93 -26.32 -7.56 5.28
C ILE A 93 -27.61 -7.07 4.62
N SER A 94 -28.25 -6.05 5.20
CA SER A 94 -29.45 -5.42 4.61
C SER A 94 -29.17 -4.85 3.22
N TRP A 95 -28.00 -4.23 3.03
CA TRP A 95 -27.57 -3.72 1.73
C TRP A 95 -27.35 -4.84 0.72
N ARG A 96 -26.72 -5.96 1.10
CA ARG A 96 -26.50 -7.12 0.21
C ARG A 96 -27.82 -7.72 -0.27
N LEU A 97 -28.78 -7.90 0.63
CA LEU A 97 -30.12 -8.42 0.28
C LEU A 97 -30.86 -7.47 -0.67
N LYS A 98 -30.84 -6.17 -0.39
CA LYS A 98 -31.47 -5.14 -1.24
C LYS A 98 -30.88 -5.13 -2.65
N ASN A 99 -29.56 -5.31 -2.77
CA ASN A 99 -28.85 -5.33 -4.04
C ASN A 99 -28.74 -6.74 -4.65
N LYS A 100 -29.41 -7.75 -4.05
CA LYS A 100 -29.43 -9.14 -4.51
C LYS A 100 -28.03 -9.74 -4.71
N VAL A 101 -27.10 -9.39 -3.82
CA VAL A 101 -25.73 -9.89 -3.85
C VAL A 101 -25.72 -11.34 -3.35
N PRO A 102 -25.23 -12.32 -4.13
CA PRO A 102 -25.09 -13.71 -3.70
C PRO A 102 -24.16 -13.84 -2.49
N ASP A 103 -24.35 -14.85 -1.63
CA ASP A 103 -23.61 -14.99 -0.36
C ASP A 103 -22.09 -15.13 -0.51
N ASP A 104 -21.64 -15.81 -1.57
CA ASP A 104 -20.24 -16.04 -1.91
C ASP A 104 -19.56 -14.82 -2.58
N THR A 105 -20.36 -13.83 -3.00
CA THR A 105 -19.87 -12.67 -3.74
C THR A 105 -19.36 -11.59 -2.79
N ARG A 106 -18.12 -11.17 -3.00
CA ARG A 106 -17.51 -10.07 -2.25
C ARG A 106 -17.94 -8.72 -2.78
N VAL A 107 -18.03 -7.74 -1.90
CA VAL A 107 -18.43 -6.37 -2.22
C VAL A 107 -17.22 -5.44 -2.08
N PHE A 108 -17.03 -4.53 -3.02
CA PHE A 108 -16.01 -3.49 -2.91
C PHE A 108 -16.55 -2.08 -3.14
N CYS A 109 -15.85 -1.10 -2.57
CA CYS A 109 -15.98 0.31 -2.88
C CYS A 109 -14.69 0.82 -3.52
N CYS A 110 -14.79 1.77 -4.45
CA CYS A 110 -13.64 2.36 -5.12
C CYS A 110 -13.73 3.89 -5.12
N ALA A 111 -13.07 4.53 -4.16
CA ALA A 111 -12.97 5.99 -4.07
C ALA A 111 -11.81 6.49 -4.95
N GLY A 112 -12.13 7.32 -5.94
CA GLY A 112 -11.15 7.88 -6.89
C GLY A 112 -11.60 7.75 -8.34
N SER A 113 -10.65 7.85 -9.29
CA SER A 113 -10.96 7.79 -10.72
C SER A 113 -11.71 6.52 -11.09
N THR A 114 -12.80 6.67 -11.83
CA THR A 114 -13.66 5.59 -12.31
C THR A 114 -12.96 4.65 -13.30
N GLN A 115 -11.83 5.09 -13.88
CA GLN A 115 -11.02 4.38 -14.86
C GLN A 115 -9.72 3.84 -14.24
N ASN A 116 -9.82 3.11 -13.12
CA ASN A 116 -8.64 2.46 -12.54
C ASN A 116 -8.65 0.94 -12.82
N GLY A 117 -7.47 0.37 -13.03
CA GLY A 117 -7.30 -1.06 -13.33
C GLY A 117 -7.73 -1.97 -12.18
N ILE A 118 -7.78 -1.45 -10.96
CA ILE A 118 -8.23 -2.16 -9.76
C ILE A 118 -9.72 -2.49 -9.87
N ARG A 119 -10.57 -1.49 -10.16
CA ARG A 119 -12.02 -1.66 -10.36
C ARG A 119 -12.31 -2.70 -11.44
N GLN A 120 -11.67 -2.57 -12.60
CA GLN A 120 -11.82 -3.55 -13.68
C GLN A 120 -11.35 -4.95 -13.25
N GLY A 121 -10.26 -5.03 -12.50
CA GLY A 121 -9.73 -6.29 -11.97
C GLY A 121 -10.66 -6.97 -10.97
N LEU A 122 -11.35 -6.21 -10.12
CA LEU A 122 -12.31 -6.73 -9.15
C LEU A 122 -13.60 -7.18 -9.84
N LEU A 123 -14.13 -6.38 -10.77
CA LEU A 123 -15.30 -6.75 -11.58
C LEU A 123 -15.06 -8.03 -12.38
N ARG A 124 -13.88 -8.19 -13.00
CA ARG A 124 -13.51 -9.43 -13.71
C ARG A 124 -13.43 -10.67 -12.80
N ARG A 125 -13.22 -10.49 -11.50
CA ARG A 125 -13.21 -11.56 -10.50
C ARG A 125 -14.61 -11.85 -9.94
N GLY A 126 -15.65 -11.21 -10.46
CA GLY A 126 -17.03 -11.38 -9.99
C GLY A 126 -17.34 -10.60 -8.71
N TRP A 127 -16.51 -9.64 -8.31
CA TRP A 127 -16.83 -8.80 -7.15
C TRP A 127 -17.93 -7.80 -7.50
N GLN A 128 -18.85 -7.56 -6.58
CA GLN A 128 -19.90 -6.58 -6.73
C GLN A 128 -19.43 -5.21 -6.24
N GLU A 129 -19.61 -4.18 -7.06
CA GLU A 129 -19.33 -2.81 -6.64
C GLU A 129 -20.50 -2.22 -5.86
N ASN A 130 -20.19 -1.56 -4.75
CA ASN A 130 -21.07 -0.62 -4.07
C ASN A 130 -20.65 0.82 -4.45
N PRO A 131 -21.46 1.55 -5.26
CA PRO A 131 -21.10 2.88 -5.75
C PRO A 131 -21.17 3.97 -4.67
N ASP A 132 -21.81 3.70 -3.53
CA ASP A 132 -21.89 4.64 -2.42
C ASP A 132 -20.59 4.60 -1.59
N LEU A 133 -19.73 5.58 -1.82
CA LEU A 133 -18.42 5.71 -1.16
C LEU A 133 -18.51 6.08 0.33
N SER A 134 -19.65 6.62 0.76
CA SER A 134 -19.92 6.94 2.17
C SER A 134 -20.42 5.71 2.94
N SER A 135 -20.86 4.67 2.22
CA SER A 135 -21.35 3.44 2.79
C SER A 135 -20.25 2.64 3.47
N ARG A 136 -20.62 1.97 4.57
CA ARG A 136 -19.79 0.95 5.24
C ARG A 136 -20.02 -0.45 4.69
N ALA A 137 -20.86 -0.59 3.66
CA ALA A 137 -21.22 -1.87 3.05
C ALA A 137 -20.17 -2.31 2.02
N PHE A 138 -19.04 -2.82 2.49
CA PHE A 138 -17.97 -3.37 1.66
C PHE A 138 -17.14 -4.43 2.41
N ASP A 139 -16.58 -5.38 1.69
CA ASP A 139 -15.47 -6.22 2.16
C ASP A 139 -14.12 -5.51 1.92
N LEU A 140 -13.97 -4.83 0.78
CA LEU A 140 -12.75 -4.08 0.40
C LEU A 140 -13.11 -2.64 0.02
N LYS A 141 -12.44 -1.64 0.60
CA LYS A 141 -12.47 -0.26 0.09
C LYS A 141 -11.11 0.13 -0.46
N TRP A 142 -11.07 0.43 -1.74
CA TRP A 142 -9.89 0.99 -2.39
C TRP A 142 -10.05 2.50 -2.50
N ALA A 143 -9.06 3.27 -2.05
CA ALA A 143 -9.04 4.73 -2.14
C ALA A 143 -7.73 5.24 -2.74
N ILE A 144 -7.80 6.34 -3.48
CA ILE A 144 -6.62 7.09 -3.92
C ILE A 144 -6.14 8.00 -2.78
N ASP A 145 -7.02 8.80 -2.20
CA ASP A 145 -6.70 9.66 -1.05
C ASP A 145 -6.92 8.88 0.25
N PRO A 146 -5.91 8.79 1.14
CA PRO A 146 -6.09 8.21 2.48
C PRO A 146 -7.27 8.79 3.27
N LYS A 147 -7.65 10.05 3.02
CA LYS A 147 -8.77 10.74 3.69
C LYS A 147 -10.14 10.14 3.37
N ASP A 148 -10.26 9.42 2.26
CA ASP A 148 -11.50 8.73 1.89
C ASP A 148 -11.74 7.47 2.73
N ILE A 149 -10.81 7.12 3.62
CA ILE A 149 -10.90 5.99 4.54
C ILE A 149 -11.01 6.50 5.98
N ASP A 150 -12.16 6.27 6.59
CA ASP A 150 -12.32 6.40 8.03
C ASP A 150 -11.93 5.09 8.72
N HIS A 151 -10.71 5.04 9.23
CA HIS A 151 -10.18 3.90 9.97
C HIS A 151 -10.91 3.62 11.29
N GLY A 152 -11.49 4.64 11.93
CA GLY A 152 -12.24 4.47 13.17
C GLY A 152 -13.60 3.81 12.96
N ALA A 153 -14.13 3.90 11.75
CA ALA A 153 -15.39 3.28 11.36
C ALA A 153 -15.24 1.92 10.66
N LEU A 154 -14.04 1.32 10.60
CA LEU A 154 -13.89 -0.01 10.01
C LEU A 154 -14.43 -1.10 10.94
N LEU A 155 -15.18 -2.05 10.37
CA LEU A 155 -15.61 -3.25 11.06
C LEU A 155 -14.57 -4.38 10.92
N PRO A 156 -14.52 -5.35 11.86
CA PRO A 156 -13.56 -6.45 11.82
C PRO A 156 -13.66 -7.29 10.54
N GLY A 157 -12.57 -7.36 9.77
CA GLY A 157 -12.52 -8.11 8.51
C GLY A 157 -12.76 -7.25 7.26
N GLN A 158 -13.14 -5.97 7.41
CA GLN A 158 -13.06 -5.03 6.29
C GLN A 158 -11.61 -4.71 5.96
N VAL A 159 -11.28 -4.71 4.68
CA VAL A 159 -9.93 -4.46 4.17
C VAL A 159 -9.89 -3.11 3.46
N VAL A 160 -8.80 -2.37 3.66
CA VAL A 160 -8.52 -1.11 2.99
C VAL A 160 -7.07 -1.06 2.52
N ASN A 161 -6.76 -0.24 1.52
CA ASN A 161 -5.43 -0.18 0.90
C ASN A 161 -4.47 0.86 1.52
N HIS A 162 -4.92 1.59 2.54
CA HIS A 162 -4.09 2.56 3.27
C HIS A 162 -3.92 2.11 4.72
N PHE A 163 -2.74 2.36 5.30
CA PHE A 163 -2.51 2.15 6.72
C PHE A 163 -2.73 3.44 7.51
N THR A 164 -3.18 3.31 8.75
CA THR A 164 -3.21 4.44 9.68
C THR A 164 -1.80 4.98 9.90
N ARG A 165 -1.67 6.31 9.99
CA ARG A 165 -0.41 7.00 10.32
C ARG A 165 0.77 6.69 9.39
N ALA A 166 0.50 6.30 8.13
CA ALA A 166 1.55 6.06 7.14
C ALA A 166 2.50 7.26 6.93
N SER A 167 2.07 8.48 7.25
CA SER A 167 2.86 9.71 7.17
C SER A 167 4.20 9.65 7.93
N VAL A 168 4.32 8.79 8.94
CA VAL A 168 5.57 8.54 9.66
C VAL A 168 6.65 7.99 8.72
N MET A 169 6.29 7.22 7.70
CA MET A 169 7.25 6.65 6.73
C MET A 169 7.18 7.30 5.35
N VAL A 170 6.01 7.75 4.90
CA VAL A 170 5.82 8.25 3.53
C VAL A 170 6.00 9.76 3.38
N SER A 171 6.23 10.49 4.47
CA SER A 171 6.60 11.91 4.42
C SER A 171 8.10 12.09 4.61
N LYS A 172 8.67 13.14 4.01
CA LYS A 172 10.11 13.44 4.17
C LYS A 172 10.50 13.66 5.63
N VAL A 173 9.72 14.45 6.36
CA VAL A 173 9.96 14.75 7.77
C VAL A 173 9.78 13.52 8.65
N GLY A 174 8.71 12.75 8.44
CA GLY A 174 8.47 11.50 9.18
C GLY A 174 9.60 10.49 8.98
N LEU A 175 10.00 10.26 7.72
CA LEU A 175 11.08 9.33 7.40
C LEU A 175 12.42 9.81 7.99
N CYS A 176 12.72 11.10 7.90
CA CYS A 176 13.91 11.70 8.48
C CYS A 176 14.01 11.48 10.00
N ARG A 177 12.89 11.62 10.72
CA ARG A 177 12.85 11.35 12.16
C ARG A 177 12.98 9.85 12.46
N THR A 178 12.20 9.03 11.77
CA THR A 178 12.14 7.57 11.99
C THR A 178 13.49 6.90 11.75
N ILE A 179 14.24 7.31 10.71
CA ILE A 179 15.52 6.68 10.36
C ILE A 179 16.64 7.00 11.36
N ARG A 180 16.59 8.18 12.01
CA ARG A 180 17.56 8.52 13.07
C ARG A 180 17.30 7.75 14.35
N GLU A 181 16.05 7.35 14.58
CA GLU A 181 15.68 6.47 15.70
C GLU A 181 16.05 5.00 15.43
N LEU A 182 16.57 4.65 14.25
CA LEU A 182 16.91 3.28 13.88
C LEU A 182 17.86 2.61 14.88
N ALA A 183 18.78 3.37 15.46
CA ALA A 183 19.75 2.86 16.44
C ALA A 183 19.09 2.22 17.69
N TRP A 184 17.84 2.57 17.99
CA TRP A 184 17.07 1.95 19.07
C TRP A 184 16.53 0.55 18.72
N TYR A 185 16.43 0.24 17.42
CA TYR A 185 15.83 -0.98 16.91
C TYR A 185 16.87 -1.94 16.33
N GLU A 186 17.87 -1.41 15.64
CA GLU A 186 18.91 -2.18 14.96
C GLU A 186 20.27 -1.50 15.11
N ALA A 187 21.32 -2.31 15.27
CA ALA A 187 22.70 -1.85 15.29
C ALA A 187 23.21 -1.55 13.86
N ALA A 188 22.43 -0.78 13.09
CA ALA A 188 22.74 -0.35 11.75
C ALA A 188 23.03 1.15 11.75
N ASP A 189 24.12 1.54 11.09
CA ASP A 189 24.39 2.94 10.82
C ASP A 189 23.47 3.44 9.71
N TRP A 190 22.54 4.32 10.07
CA TRP A 190 21.59 4.92 9.12
C TRP A 190 22.28 5.80 8.08
N MET A 191 23.44 6.38 8.41
CA MET A 191 24.21 7.26 7.52
C MET A 191 24.86 6.47 6.37
N ALA A 192 24.99 5.15 6.50
CA ALA A 192 25.55 4.28 5.47
C ALA A 192 24.63 4.10 4.25
N PHE A 193 23.31 4.30 4.41
CA PHE A 193 22.34 4.07 3.33
C PHE A 193 21.27 5.16 3.19
N TYR A 194 21.23 6.13 4.11
CA TYR A 194 20.30 7.26 4.05
C TYR A 194 21.07 8.58 4.15
N PRO A 195 20.81 9.55 3.26
CA PRO A 195 21.51 10.83 3.29
C PRO A 195 21.18 11.60 4.58
N ARG A 196 22.16 12.32 5.13
CA ARG A 196 21.90 13.25 6.23
C ARG A 196 20.75 14.18 5.86
N CYS A 197 19.78 14.25 6.75
CA CYS A 197 18.58 15.06 6.61
C CYS A 197 18.40 15.86 7.90
N TYR A 198 17.68 16.98 7.83
CA TYR A 198 17.39 17.89 8.93
C TYR A 198 15.95 18.40 8.81
N ASP A 199 15.22 18.43 9.93
CA ASP A 199 13.89 19.02 9.98
C ASP A 199 13.98 20.51 10.33
N LEU A 200 13.93 21.37 9.32
CA LEU A 200 14.06 22.81 9.48
C LEU A 200 12.86 23.48 10.18
N SER A 201 11.81 22.73 10.52
CA SER A 201 10.77 23.24 11.41
C SER A 201 11.18 23.20 12.88
N ASP A 202 12.21 22.42 13.21
CA ASP A 202 12.81 22.34 14.53
C ASP A 202 14.08 23.21 14.60
N ALA A 203 14.19 24.00 15.67
CA ALA A 203 15.28 24.96 15.82
C ALA A 203 16.64 24.26 16.05
N SER A 204 16.64 23.13 16.76
CA SER A 204 17.86 22.36 17.03
C SER A 204 18.36 21.70 15.76
N ASP A 205 17.46 21.08 14.97
CA ASP A 205 17.82 20.50 13.66
C ASP A 205 18.30 21.58 12.68
N THR A 206 17.73 22.79 12.76
CA THR A 206 18.17 23.93 11.93
C THR A 206 19.60 24.35 12.26
N GLU A 207 19.95 24.45 13.55
CA GLU A 207 21.32 24.78 13.97
C GLU A 207 22.32 23.68 13.58
N ALA A 208 21.94 22.41 13.79
CA ALA A 208 22.74 21.26 13.37
C ALA A 208 22.99 21.25 11.85
N PHE A 209 21.96 21.57 11.06
CA PHE A 209 22.11 21.73 9.61
C PHE A 209 23.10 22.85 9.25
N MET A 210 23.01 24.02 9.89
CA MET A 210 23.92 25.12 9.60
C MET A 210 25.37 24.74 9.90
N GLN A 211 25.61 24.01 10.98
CA GLN A 211 26.93 23.50 11.33
C GLN A 211 27.42 22.47 10.31
N ASP A 212 26.60 21.47 9.97
CA ASP A 212 26.95 20.45 8.98
C ASP A 212 27.24 21.06 7.60
N ASN A 213 26.45 22.05 7.18
CA ASN A 213 26.68 22.76 5.93
C ASN A 213 28.03 23.51 5.91
N ARG A 214 28.42 24.15 7.02
CA ARG A 214 29.74 24.79 7.13
C ARG A 214 30.86 23.77 7.07
N GLN A 215 30.67 22.61 7.71
CA GLN A 215 31.65 21.51 7.69
C GLN A 215 31.79 20.91 6.28
N CYS A 216 30.69 20.70 5.57
CA CYS A 216 30.69 20.26 4.17
C CYS A 216 31.44 21.26 3.27
N ALA A 217 31.22 22.56 3.46
CA ALA A 217 31.91 23.59 2.69
C ALA A 217 33.42 23.58 2.96
N ALA A 218 33.83 23.46 4.23
CA ALA A 218 35.25 23.34 4.60
C ALA A 218 35.88 22.07 4.01
N GLU A 219 35.19 20.93 4.10
CA GLU A 219 35.62 19.66 3.52
C GLU A 219 35.76 19.77 1.99
N SER A 220 34.85 20.46 1.30
CA SER A 220 34.95 20.70 -0.14
C SER A 220 36.21 21.49 -0.50
N VAL A 221 36.55 22.53 0.26
CA VAL A 221 37.79 23.31 0.04
C VAL A 221 39.02 22.44 0.23
N LEU A 222 39.05 21.62 1.28
CA LEU A 222 40.15 20.69 1.53
C LEU A 222 40.29 19.64 0.41
N LYS A 223 39.18 19.11 -0.10
CA LYS A 223 39.17 18.19 -1.25
C LYS A 223 39.72 18.85 -2.50
N CYS A 224 39.26 20.05 -2.84
CA CYS A 224 39.79 20.81 -3.97
C CYS A 224 41.29 21.11 -3.81
N ALA A 225 41.74 21.48 -2.61
CA ALA A 225 43.15 21.73 -2.32
C ALA A 225 44.03 20.49 -2.56
N VAL A 226 43.57 19.31 -2.17
CA VAL A 226 44.26 18.03 -2.37
C VAL A 226 44.23 17.59 -3.84
N GLU A 227 43.10 17.78 -4.53
CA GLU A 227 42.91 17.32 -5.91
C GLU A 227 43.58 18.26 -6.95
N ASP A 228 43.46 19.57 -6.76
CA ASP A 228 43.90 20.59 -7.74
C ASP A 228 45.29 21.17 -7.42
N GLY A 229 45.88 20.84 -6.27
CA GLY A 229 47.17 21.39 -5.82
C GLY A 229 47.15 22.91 -5.58
N MET A 230 45.96 23.51 -5.50
CA MET A 230 45.69 24.96 -5.54
C MET A 230 45.91 25.69 -4.20
N CYS A 231 46.88 25.26 -3.39
CA CYS A 231 47.29 26.01 -2.21
C CYS A 231 48.44 26.97 -2.57
N ASP A 232 48.15 28.14 -3.14
CA ASP A 232 49.12 29.24 -3.29
C ASP A 232 49.43 29.94 -1.93
N GLY A 233 49.45 29.17 -0.84
CA GLY A 233 49.76 29.61 0.53
C GLY A 233 51.04 28.95 1.06
N PRO A 234 51.57 29.40 2.22
CA PRO A 234 52.77 28.78 2.81
C PRO A 234 52.56 27.28 2.92
N SER A 235 53.51 26.50 2.40
CA SER A 235 53.40 25.07 2.09
C SER A 235 52.69 24.26 3.18
N VAL A 236 51.37 24.13 3.10
CA VAL A 236 50.65 23.15 3.88
C VAL A 236 50.94 21.82 3.21
N ASP A 237 51.63 20.94 3.92
CA ASP A 237 51.96 19.62 3.41
C ASP A 237 50.68 18.78 3.19
N ASP A 238 50.71 17.91 2.18
CA ASP A 238 49.58 17.05 1.81
C ASP A 238 49.15 16.14 2.98
N ASP A 239 50.08 15.73 3.85
CA ASP A 239 49.79 14.92 5.03
C ASP A 239 48.94 15.68 6.07
N SER A 240 49.21 16.97 6.27
CA SER A 240 48.40 17.87 7.10
C SER A 240 46.98 18.07 6.54
N LEU A 241 46.83 18.20 5.22
CA LEU A 241 45.51 18.31 4.59
C LEU A 241 44.71 17.01 4.70
N ARG A 242 45.36 15.85 4.48
CA ARG A 242 44.73 14.53 4.65
C ARG A 242 44.36 14.25 6.10
N LEU A 243 45.19 14.69 7.05
CA LEU A 243 44.88 14.60 8.47
C LEU A 243 43.66 15.47 8.81
N ALA A 244 43.60 16.71 8.31
CA ALA A 244 42.46 17.60 8.50
C ALA A 244 41.16 17.02 7.93
N LEU A 245 41.21 16.42 6.72
CA LEU A 245 40.08 15.69 6.14
C LEU A 245 39.65 14.51 7.00
N ARG A 246 40.60 13.69 7.47
CA ARG A 246 40.28 12.53 8.30
C ARG A 246 39.65 12.93 9.63
N VAL A 247 40.16 13.98 10.28
CA VAL A 247 39.59 14.52 11.52
C VAL A 247 38.20 15.08 11.26
N GLY A 248 38.02 15.84 10.17
CA GLY A 248 36.73 16.40 9.76
C GLY A 248 35.67 15.34 9.45
N LEU A 249 36.07 14.21 8.86
CA LEU A 249 35.18 13.07 8.58
C LEU A 249 34.85 12.23 9.82
N SER A 250 35.76 12.17 10.80
CA SER A 250 35.53 11.43 12.06
C SER A 250 34.70 12.17 13.10
N ALA A 251 34.45 13.47 12.88
CA ALA A 251 33.63 14.32 13.74
C ALA A 251 32.16 14.41 13.25
N LEU A 252 31.81 13.66 12.20
CA LEU A 252 30.49 13.53 11.60
C LEU A 252 29.86 12.18 11.97
#